data_AF-A0A7S3H8M6-F1
#
_entry.id   AF-A0A7S3H8M6-F1
#
_cell.length_a   1.000
_cell.length_b   1.000
_cell.length_c   1.000
_cell.angle_alpha   90.00
_cell.angle_beta   90.00
_cell.angle_gamma   90.00
#
_symmetry.space_group_name_H-M   'P 1'
#
loop_
_entity.id
_entity.type
_entity.pdbx_description
1 polymer ?
#
loop_
_entity_poly.entity_id
_entity_poly.type
_entity_poly.pdbx_seq_one_letter_code
_entity_poly.pdbx_strand_id
1 'polypeptide(L)'
;AYLTSFGDYLYFAATNAEEGRELWRTLGTEVSSAEMVPLLATSGEGKKGIYPGPKSSDPAELTVADNYIFFAATDPYRGRELWFHHFAGGLFQESDFNPGQLTYIDLVS
;
A
#
# COMPACT_ATOMS: atom_id res chain seq x y z
N ALA A 1 -3.53 -16.01 -5.59
CA ALA A 1 -2.83 -14.72 -5.64
C ALA A 1 -3.22 -14.04 -6.94
N TYR A 2 -3.74 -12.82 -6.86
CA TYR A 2 -4.10 -12.03 -8.04
C TYR A 2 -3.05 -10.94 -8.21
N LEU A 3 -2.55 -10.77 -9.44
CA LEU A 3 -1.66 -9.67 -9.83
C LEU A 3 -2.54 -8.52 -10.32
N THR A 4 -2.23 -7.29 -9.90
CA THR A 4 -2.97 -6.09 -10.31
C THR A 4 -2.02 -5.11 -10.99
N SER A 5 -2.28 -4.76 -12.24
CA SER A 5 -1.51 -3.75 -12.96
C SER A 5 -1.93 -2.35 -12.52
N PHE A 6 -0.98 -1.49 -12.16
CA PHE A 6 -1.24 -0.11 -11.77
C PHE A 6 -0.02 0.79 -12.06
N GLY A 7 -0.19 1.80 -12.92
CA GLY A 7 0.94 2.53 -13.50
C GLY A 7 1.89 1.59 -14.25
N ASP A 8 3.19 1.77 -14.04
CA ASP A 8 4.24 0.92 -14.63
C ASP A 8 4.53 -0.35 -13.79
N TYR A 9 3.75 -0.61 -12.74
CA TYR A 9 4.01 -1.69 -11.79
C TYR A 9 2.92 -2.76 -11.79
N LEU A 10 3.33 -3.99 -11.47
CA LEU A 10 2.45 -5.05 -11.02
C LEU A 10 2.46 -5.10 -9.49
N TYR A 11 1.29 -4.90 -8.88
CA TYR A 11 1.07 -5.00 -7.45
C TYR A 11 0.53 -6.38 -7.07
N PHE A 12 0.99 -6.89 -5.94
CA PHE A 12 0.61 -8.21 -5.43
C PHE A 12 0.91 -8.33 -3.94
N ALA A 13 0.25 -9.29 -3.29
CA ALA A 13 0.58 -9.65 -1.92
C ALA A 13 1.63 -10.77 -1.91
N ALA A 14 2.70 -10.60 -1.15
CA ALA A 14 3.74 -11.63 -0.98
C ALA A 14 4.23 -11.70 0.46
N THR A 15 4.75 -12.88 0.81
CA THR A 15 5.19 -13.21 2.17
C THR A 15 6.70 -13.34 2.22
N ASN A 16 7.33 -12.71 3.21
CA ASN A 16 8.70 -13.04 3.61
C ASN A 16 8.78 -13.32 5.12
N ALA A 17 9.91 -13.85 5.59
CA ALA A 17 10.08 -14.25 6.99
C ALA A 17 10.18 -13.07 7.98
N GLU A 18 10.54 -11.88 7.48
CA GLU A 18 10.80 -10.69 8.32
C GLU A 18 9.52 -9.87 8.54
N GLU A 19 8.71 -9.71 7.50
CA GLU A 19 7.56 -8.80 7.42
C GLU A 19 6.21 -9.53 7.32
N GLY A 20 6.19 -10.85 7.10
CA GLY A 20 4.93 -11.56 6.85
C GLY A 20 4.35 -11.22 5.48
N ARG A 21 3.02 -11.29 5.31
CA ARG A 21 2.32 -11.05 4.03
C ARG A 21 2.01 -9.56 3.86
N GLU A 22 2.74 -8.91 2.97
CA GLU A 22 2.67 -7.47 2.72
C GLU A 22 2.29 -7.13 1.27
N LEU A 23 2.14 -5.83 0.97
CA LEU A 23 1.91 -5.33 -0.38
C LEU A 23 3.26 -5.12 -1.06
N TRP A 24 3.41 -5.69 -2.24
CA TRP A 24 4.62 -5.62 -3.05
C TRP A 24 4.27 -5.09 -4.43
N ARG A 25 5.27 -4.50 -5.08
CA ARG A 25 5.20 -4.10 -6.48
C ARG A 25 6.46 -4.49 -7.24
N THR A 26 6.35 -4.69 -8.54
CA THR A 26 7.50 -4.95 -9.42
C THR A 26 7.30 -4.31 -10.78
N LEU A 27 8.38 -3.88 -11.44
CA LEU A 27 8.34 -3.46 -12.85
C LEU A 27 8.16 -4.66 -13.80
N GLY A 28 8.35 -5.89 -13.32
CA GLY A 28 8.21 -7.11 -14.11
C GLY A 28 9.30 -7.30 -15.18
N THR A 29 10.28 -6.40 -15.23
CA THR A 29 11.42 -6.47 -16.15
C THR A 29 12.51 -7.42 -15.65
N GLU A 30 12.66 -7.54 -14.33
CA GLU A 30 13.60 -8.44 -13.68
C GLU A 30 13.00 -9.02 -12.38
N VAL A 31 13.42 -10.21 -11.98
CA VAL A 31 12.96 -10.82 -10.71
C VAL A 31 13.36 -9.96 -9.50
N SER A 32 14.49 -9.26 -9.59
CA SER A 32 15.03 -8.35 -8.56
C SER A 32 14.28 -7.02 -8.44
N SER A 33 13.33 -6.68 -9.32
CA SER A 33 12.60 -5.41 -9.23
C SER A 33 11.41 -5.45 -8.26
N ALA A 34 11.18 -6.57 -7.57
CA ALA A 34 10.13 -6.67 -6.56
C ALA A 34 10.55 -5.94 -5.28
N GLU A 35 9.79 -4.92 -4.90
CA GLU A 35 9.97 -4.16 -3.67
C GLU A 35 8.67 -4.10 -2.86
N MET A 36 8.81 -4.08 -1.53
CA MET A 36 7.68 -3.88 -0.63
C MET A 36 7.21 -2.43 -0.73
N VAL A 37 5.90 -2.23 -0.83
CA VAL A 37 5.31 -0.89 -0.83
C VAL A 37 5.27 -0.40 0.63
N PRO A 38 5.97 0.68 1.01
CA PRO A 38 5.95 1.17 2.38
C PRO A 38 4.55 1.71 2.71
N LEU A 39 3.85 1.04 3.63
CA LEU A 39 2.49 1.42 4.01
C LEU A 39 2.51 2.25 5.30
N LEU A 40 2.66 3.58 5.17
CA LEU A 40 2.61 4.51 6.29
C LEU A 40 1.23 5.17 6.39
N ALA A 41 0.49 4.91 7.47
CA ALA A 41 -0.66 5.73 7.83
C ALA A 41 -0.14 7.03 8.48
N THR A 42 -0.45 8.17 7.86
CA THR A 42 -0.31 9.47 8.51
C THR A 42 -1.58 9.76 9.30
N SER A 43 -1.84 9.03 10.37
CA SER A 43 -2.70 9.59 11.41
C SER A 43 -1.90 10.70 12.11
N GLY A 44 -2.51 11.84 12.40
CA GLY A 44 -1.85 13.02 13.01
C GLY A 44 -1.11 12.79 14.33
N GLU A 45 -1.09 11.57 14.85
CA GLU A 45 -0.32 11.11 16.01
C GLU A 45 0.79 10.14 15.60
N GLY A 46 1.82 10.65 14.91
CA GLY A 46 2.98 9.86 14.52
C GLY A 46 2.70 8.84 13.40
N LYS A 47 3.77 8.45 12.71
CA LYS A 47 3.74 7.44 11.63
C LYS A 47 3.35 6.08 12.20
N LYS A 48 2.06 5.79 12.30
CA LYS A 48 1.53 4.49 12.73
C LYS A 48 1.14 3.73 11.46
N GLY A 49 2.11 3.08 10.84
CA GLY A 49 1.91 2.25 9.64
C GLY A 49 1.04 1.03 9.89
N ILE A 50 0.79 0.28 8.81
CA ILE A 50 0.24 -1.08 8.87
C ILE A 50 1.33 -2.02 9.43
N TYR A 51 0.95 -3.14 10.08
CA TYR A 51 1.85 -4.00 10.88
C TYR A 51 3.28 -4.13 10.31
N PRO A 52 4.28 -3.44 10.89
CA PRO A 52 5.66 -3.75 10.55
C PRO A 52 6.03 -5.09 11.20
N GLY A 53 6.74 -5.95 10.48
CA GLY A 53 7.22 -7.23 10.96
C GLY A 53 6.22 -8.40 10.83
N PRO A 54 6.53 -9.57 11.41
CA PRO A 54 5.94 -10.86 11.04
C PRO A 54 4.45 -11.03 11.37
N LYS A 55 3.82 -10.02 11.99
CA LYS A 55 2.38 -10.01 12.25
C LYS A 55 1.54 -9.88 10.98
N SER A 56 2.13 -9.36 9.89
CA SER A 56 1.52 -9.29 8.56
C SER A 56 0.32 -8.34 8.48
N SER A 57 0.31 -7.48 7.49
CA SER A 57 -0.82 -6.61 7.11
C SER A 57 -1.92 -7.38 6.38
N ASP A 58 -1.59 -8.52 5.78
CA ASP A 58 -2.50 -9.39 5.02
C ASP A 58 -3.34 -8.65 3.94
N PRO A 59 -2.68 -7.95 2.99
CA PRO A 59 -3.38 -7.20 1.96
C PRO A 59 -4.16 -8.11 1.01
N ALA A 60 -5.39 -7.72 0.67
CA ALA A 60 -6.21 -8.40 -0.31
C ALA A 60 -7.10 -7.41 -1.07
N GLU A 61 -7.84 -7.92 -2.05
CA GLU A 61 -8.88 -7.16 -2.78
C GLU A 61 -8.34 -5.92 -3.51
N LEU A 62 -7.13 -6.05 -4.07
CA LEU A 62 -6.47 -4.98 -4.81
C LEU A 62 -7.34 -4.52 -5.99
N THR A 63 -7.76 -3.26 -5.96
CA THR A 63 -8.64 -2.66 -6.96
C THR A 63 -8.06 -1.32 -7.40
N VAL A 64 -7.93 -1.11 -8.70
CA VAL A 64 -7.47 0.16 -9.26
C VAL A 64 -8.65 1.04 -9.61
N ALA A 65 -8.60 2.30 -9.20
CA ALA A 65 -9.50 3.35 -9.67
C ALA A 65 -8.73 4.67 -9.77
N ASP A 66 -8.77 5.29 -10.95
CA ASP A 66 -7.99 6.48 -11.29
C ASP A 66 -6.50 6.32 -10.95
N ASN A 67 -5.94 7.27 -10.21
CA ASN A 67 -4.54 7.28 -9.79
C ASN A 67 -4.35 6.60 -8.44
N TYR A 68 -5.23 5.68 -8.06
CA TYR A 68 -5.17 4.96 -6.79
C TYR A 68 -5.31 3.44 -6.96
N ILE A 69 -4.58 2.71 -6.13
CA ILE A 69 -4.85 1.30 -5.85
C ILE A 69 -5.40 1.18 -4.44
N PHE A 70 -6.59 0.63 -4.32
CA PHE A 70 -7.29 0.34 -3.08
C PHE A 70 -7.08 -1.11 -2.68
N PHE A 71 -7.02 -1.40 -1.39
CA PHE A 71 -6.87 -2.76 -0.87
C PHE A 71 -7.32 -2.83 0.59
N ALA A 72 -7.77 -4.00 1.01
CA ALA A 72 -8.07 -4.26 2.42
C ALA A 72 -6.81 -4.77 3.13
N ALA A 73 -6.44 -4.18 4.27
CA ALA A 73 -5.30 -4.59 5.08
C ALA A 73 -5.56 -4.32 6.57
N THR A 74 -4.87 -5.07 7.43
CA THR A 74 -5.05 -5.04 8.88
C THR A 74 -4.02 -4.16 9.56
N ASP A 75 -4.44 -3.16 10.32
CA ASP A 75 -3.56 -2.39 11.22
C ASP A 75 -3.74 -2.80 12.69
N PRO A 76 -2.68 -2.65 13.52
CA PRO A 76 -2.69 -3.09 14.91
C PRO A 76 -3.71 -2.41 15.83
N TYR A 77 -4.28 -1.27 15.43
CA TYR A 77 -5.12 -0.43 16.27
C TYR A 77 -6.61 -0.53 15.91
N ARG A 78 -6.93 -0.63 14.62
CA ARG A 78 -8.33 -0.61 14.13
C ARG A 78 -8.77 -1.95 13.54
N GLY A 79 -7.83 -2.84 13.24
CA GLY A 79 -8.13 -4.09 12.56
C GLY A 79 -8.13 -3.92 11.05
N ARG A 80 -9.01 -4.63 10.35
CA ARG A 80 -9.01 -4.70 8.89
C ARG A 80 -9.80 -3.53 8.29
N GLU A 81 -9.10 -2.73 7.49
CA GLU A 81 -9.57 -1.45 6.97
C GLU A 81 -9.32 -1.30 5.47
N LEU A 82 -9.96 -0.30 4.84
CA LEU A 82 -9.76 0.09 3.44
C LEU A 82 -8.58 1.07 3.29
N TRP A 83 -7.52 0.63 2.64
CA TRP A 83 -6.33 1.42 2.36
C TRP A 83 -6.24 1.79 0.89
N PHE A 84 -5.51 2.86 0.59
CA PHE A 84 -5.20 3.21 -0.79
C PHE A 84 -3.78 3.72 -0.94
N HIS A 85 -3.19 3.51 -2.11
CA HIS A 85 -1.89 4.05 -2.49
C HIS A 85 -2.01 4.82 -3.81
N HIS A 86 -1.47 6.05 -3.84
CA HIS A 86 -1.48 6.91 -5.03
C HIS A 86 -0.25 6.65 -5.92
N PHE A 87 -0.45 6.58 -7.24
CA PHE A 87 0.65 6.58 -8.20
C PHE A 87 0.99 8.00 -8.64
N ALA A 88 2.18 8.48 -8.27
CA ALA A 88 2.63 9.84 -8.57
C ALA A 88 3.45 9.95 -9.89
N GLY A 89 3.19 9.12 -10.90
CA GLY A 89 4.00 9.09 -12.12
C GLY A 89 4.07 10.42 -12.88
N GLY A 90 5.28 10.99 -12.99
CA GLY A 90 5.66 12.01 -13.98
C GLY A 90 5.32 13.47 -13.65
N LEU A 91 6.37 14.26 -13.37
CA LEU A 91 6.49 15.74 -13.42
C LEU A 91 5.22 16.59 -13.13
N PHE A 92 4.62 16.48 -11.95
CA PHE A 92 3.86 17.62 -11.41
C PHE A 92 4.27 17.90 -9.97
N GLN A 93 5.04 18.97 -9.85
CA GLN A 93 5.20 19.77 -8.66
C GLN A 93 3.90 20.57 -8.50
N GLU A 94 2.86 19.97 -7.93
CA GLU A 94 1.75 20.75 -7.39
C GLU A 94 1.65 20.49 -5.88
N SER A 95 1.66 21.61 -5.19
CA SER A 95 1.70 21.79 -3.75
C SER A 95 0.75 20.89 -2.98
N ASP A 96 1.32 20.21 -2.00
CA ASP A 96 0.69 19.86 -0.72
C ASP A 96 -0.38 18.75 -0.74
N PHE A 97 0.08 17.52 -0.99
CA PHE A 97 -0.25 16.35 -0.15
C PHE A 97 0.86 15.30 -0.37
N ASN A 98 1.44 14.75 0.71
CA ASN A 98 2.72 14.04 0.67
C ASN A 98 2.73 12.88 -0.35
N PRO A 99 3.73 12.79 -1.25
CA PRO A 99 3.94 11.59 -2.04
C PRO A 99 4.23 10.41 -1.09
N GLY A 100 3.32 9.44 -1.04
CA GLY A 100 3.34 8.32 -0.09
C GLY A 100 2.28 8.39 1.02
N GLN A 101 1.36 9.36 0.99
CA GLN A 101 0.30 9.47 1.98
C GLN A 101 -0.78 8.41 1.74
N LEU A 102 -0.80 7.38 2.60
CA LEU A 102 -1.98 6.57 2.79
C LEU A 102 -2.88 7.32 3.77
N THR A 103 -4.09 7.67 3.36
CA THR A 103 -5.15 7.98 4.33
C THR A 103 -6.12 6.80 4.36
N TYR A 104 -6.58 6.44 5.56
CA TYR A 104 -7.73 5.55 5.69
C TYR A 104 -8.99 6.40 5.55
N ILE A 105 -10.01 5.91 4.84
CA ILE A 105 -11.34 6.52 4.82
C ILE A 105 -12.11 5.92 6.00
N ASP A 106 -12.26 6.67 7.09
CA ASP A 106 -13.21 6.28 8.13
C ASP A 106 -14.63 6.43 7.59
N LEU A 107 -15.28 5.30 7.34
CA LEU A 107 -16.68 5.27 6.90
C LEU A 107 -17.66 5.41 8.07
N VAL A 108 -17.19 5.70 9.29
CA VAL A 108 -18.04 5.85 10.47
C VAL A 108 -17.69 7.12 11.27
N SER A 109 -18.51 8.16 11.02
CA SER A 109 -18.70 9.47 11.71
C SER A 109 -17.58 10.52 11.67
#